data_AF-A0A9W6RD74-F1
#
_entry.id   AF-A0A9W6RD74-F1
#
_cell.length_a   1.000
_cell.length_b   1.000
_cell.length_c   1.000
_cell.angle_alpha   90.00
_cell.angle_beta   90.00
_cell.angle_gamma   90.00
#
_symmetry.space_group_name_H-M   'P 1'
#
loop_
_entity.id
_entity.type
_entity.pdbx_description
1 polymer ?
#
loop_
_entity_poly.entity_id
_entity_poly.type
_entity_poly.pdbx_seq_one_letter_code
_entity_poly.pdbx_strand_id
1 'polypeptide(L)'
;MTPPTLPPDPPTHVTVTPWDTPHSTLSGIAEDLYEDSTKWRDIYAANRDLIGDDPGGLRIGMQLALPPMEFYPGHVRSVAGVLDQEGGAIGTKLADAMRRLDAIGNFWGGDDLGTKFYKGAEGHSGYETGTGRALDGVVAFADFYHNVAGGLRAMADRHDDFEWENTVRVLETALKAAEK
;
A
#
# COMPACT_ATOMS: atom_id res chain seq x y z
N MET A 1 -4.54 -6.11 -17.73
CA MET A 1 -3.80 -5.75 -16.51
C MET A 1 -4.53 -6.47 -15.41
N THR A 2 -3.92 -7.46 -14.77
CA THR A 2 -4.53 -8.09 -13.61
C THR A 2 -4.68 -7.04 -12.53
N PRO A 3 -5.87 -6.90 -11.91
CA PRO A 3 -6.01 -6.07 -10.74
C PRO A 3 -4.97 -6.53 -9.70
N PRO A 4 -4.30 -5.59 -9.02
CA PRO A 4 -3.58 -5.92 -7.81
C PRO A 4 -4.51 -6.71 -6.90
N THR A 5 -4.01 -7.82 -6.36
CA THR A 5 -4.76 -8.59 -5.39
C THR A 5 -4.82 -7.78 -4.10
N LEU A 6 -6.03 -7.48 -3.62
CA LEU A 6 -6.23 -6.98 -2.26
C LEU A 6 -5.40 -7.85 -1.31
N PRO A 7 -4.58 -7.23 -0.42
CA PRO A 7 -3.82 -8.00 0.54
C PRO A 7 -4.79 -8.88 1.35
N PRO A 8 -4.41 -10.13 1.63
CA PRO A 8 -5.28 -11.04 2.38
C PRO A 8 -5.53 -10.47 3.77
N ASP A 9 -6.75 -10.64 4.27
CA ASP A 9 -7.11 -10.30 5.65
C ASP A 9 -6.06 -10.82 6.65
N PRO A 10 -5.88 -10.15 7.81
CA PRO A 10 -4.97 -10.64 8.84
C PRO A 10 -5.21 -12.12 9.12
N PRO A 11 -4.15 -12.94 9.18
CA PRO A 11 -4.31 -14.36 9.41
C PRO A 11 -4.98 -14.57 10.76
N THR A 12 -6.04 -15.39 10.75
CA THR A 12 -6.72 -15.82 11.98
C THR A 12 -6.13 -17.12 12.53
N HIS A 13 -5.31 -17.80 11.72
CA HIS A 13 -4.67 -19.06 12.07
C HIS A 13 -3.25 -19.10 11.51
N VAL A 14 -2.37 -19.84 12.17
CA VAL A 14 -1.01 -20.15 11.72
C VAL A 14 -0.71 -21.62 11.87
N THR A 15 0.07 -22.17 10.94
CA THR A 15 0.52 -23.56 11.00
C THR A 15 1.90 -23.64 11.65
N VAL A 16 2.02 -24.47 12.68
CA VAL A 16 3.32 -24.78 13.29
C VAL A 16 4.22 -25.45 12.27
N THR A 17 5.43 -24.91 12.10
CA THR A 17 6.41 -25.35 11.11
C THR A 17 7.57 -26.12 11.77
N PRO A 18 8.42 -26.82 11.00
CA PRO A 18 9.60 -27.50 11.53
C PRO A 18 10.54 -26.57 12.29
N TRP A 19 11.40 -27.15 13.12
CA TRP A 19 12.45 -26.45 13.87
C TRP A 19 13.28 -25.50 12.99
N ASP A 20 13.78 -24.42 13.59
CA ASP A 20 14.59 -23.37 12.94
C ASP A 20 13.82 -22.47 11.96
N THR A 21 12.50 -22.35 12.15
CA THR A 21 11.64 -21.42 11.41
C THR A 21 10.91 -20.47 12.37
N PRO A 22 10.43 -19.30 11.91
CA PRO A 22 9.71 -18.36 12.77
C PRO A 22 8.49 -18.99 13.45
N HIS A 23 7.78 -19.92 12.79
CA HIS A 23 6.58 -20.55 13.36
C HIS A 23 6.84 -21.89 14.06
N SER A 24 8.06 -22.14 14.50
CA SER A 24 8.44 -23.34 15.26
C SER A 24 8.13 -23.25 16.76
N THR A 25 8.02 -22.02 17.31
CA THR A 25 7.73 -21.78 18.73
C THR A 25 6.65 -20.71 18.88
N LEU A 26 5.90 -20.71 19.99
CA LEU A 26 4.89 -19.67 20.24
C LEU A 26 5.48 -18.26 20.28
N SER A 27 6.69 -18.12 20.85
CA SER A 27 7.41 -16.84 20.87
C SER A 27 7.89 -16.42 19.49
N GLY A 28 8.30 -17.36 18.65
CA GLY A 28 8.66 -17.06 17.26
C GLY A 28 7.45 -16.64 16.43
N ILE A 29 6.30 -17.31 16.62
CA ILE A 29 5.02 -16.91 15.99
C ILE A 29 4.62 -15.51 16.46
N ALA A 30 4.71 -15.25 17.77
CA ALA A 30 4.41 -13.95 18.35
C ALA A 30 5.33 -12.86 17.80
N GLU A 31 6.64 -13.10 17.74
CA GLU A 31 7.58 -12.16 17.15
C GLU A 31 7.29 -11.91 15.66
N ASP A 32 7.01 -12.95 14.88
CA ASP A 32 6.83 -12.82 13.43
C ASP A 32 5.51 -12.13 13.04
N LEU A 33 4.41 -12.45 13.74
CA LEU A 33 3.06 -11.99 13.38
C LEU A 33 2.59 -10.79 14.21
N TYR A 34 3.11 -10.65 15.43
CA TYR A 34 2.72 -9.59 16.36
C TYR A 34 3.84 -8.57 16.58
N GLU A 35 5.06 -8.86 16.12
CA GLU A 35 6.27 -8.03 16.38
C GLU A 35 6.50 -7.80 17.87
N ASP A 36 6.01 -8.75 18.66
CA ASP A 36 6.08 -8.75 20.10
C ASP A 36 6.07 -10.20 20.56
N SER A 37 7.26 -10.77 20.73
CA SER A 37 7.43 -12.11 21.28
C SER A 37 6.67 -12.32 22.59
N THR A 38 6.38 -11.29 23.39
CA THR A 38 5.66 -11.44 24.67
C THR A 38 4.20 -11.86 24.50
N LYS A 39 3.62 -11.70 23.30
CA LYS A 39 2.27 -12.15 22.93
C LYS A 39 2.10 -13.66 22.85
N TRP A 40 3.20 -14.42 22.97
CA TRP A 40 3.15 -15.89 23.00
C TRP A 40 2.16 -16.44 24.03
N ARG A 41 1.96 -15.72 25.14
CA ARG A 41 1.01 -16.09 26.21
C ARG A 41 -0.44 -15.99 25.76
N ASP A 42 -0.77 -14.97 24.98
CA ASP A 42 -2.11 -14.77 24.45
C ASP A 42 -2.42 -15.85 23.41
N ILE A 43 -1.44 -16.18 22.56
CA ILE A 43 -1.54 -17.29 21.60
C ILE A 43 -1.74 -18.61 22.36
N TYR A 44 -0.95 -18.88 23.41
CA TYR A 44 -1.12 -20.09 24.22
C TYR A 44 -2.52 -20.14 24.85
N ALA A 45 -2.99 -19.04 25.45
CA ALA A 45 -4.29 -18.98 26.10
C ALA A 45 -5.44 -19.29 25.12
N ALA A 46 -5.37 -18.78 23.89
CA ALA A 46 -6.35 -19.06 22.84
C ALA A 46 -6.31 -20.51 22.32
N ASN A 47 -5.19 -21.22 22.52
CA ASN A 47 -4.96 -22.57 22.00
C ASN A 47 -4.73 -23.63 23.09
N ARG A 48 -5.01 -23.31 24.35
CA ARG A 48 -4.69 -24.19 25.48
C ARG A 48 -5.35 -25.55 25.35
N ASP A 49 -6.57 -25.60 24.83
CA ASP A 49 -7.31 -26.85 24.61
C ASP A 49 -6.64 -27.75 23.54
N LEU A 50 -5.88 -27.17 22.61
CA LEU A 50 -5.18 -27.87 21.53
C LEU A 50 -3.76 -28.27 21.92
N ILE A 51 -3.05 -27.39 22.64
CA ILE A 51 -1.65 -27.56 23.03
C ILE A 51 -1.53 -28.44 24.28
N GLY A 52 -2.49 -28.34 25.21
CA GLY A 52 -2.45 -29.00 26.52
C GLY A 52 -1.74 -28.12 27.57
N ASP A 53 -1.37 -28.73 28.69
CA ASP A 53 -0.82 -28.00 29.85
C ASP A 53 0.63 -27.51 29.66
N ASP A 54 1.36 -28.08 28.70
CA ASP A 54 2.72 -27.67 28.35
C ASP A 54 2.71 -26.76 27.11
N PRO A 55 3.01 -25.44 27.26
CA PRO A 55 3.08 -24.51 26.14
C PRO A 55 4.12 -24.87 25.08
N GLY A 56 5.13 -25.67 25.43
CA GLY A 56 6.15 -26.17 24.51
C GLY A 56 5.72 -27.39 23.69
N GLY A 57 4.55 -27.96 23.99
CA GLY A 57 4.02 -29.19 23.38
C GLY A 57 3.52 -29.05 21.94
N LEU A 58 4.09 -28.14 21.15
CA LEU A 58 3.71 -27.89 19.76
C LEU A 58 4.07 -29.07 18.86
N ARG A 59 3.20 -29.35 17.88
CA ARG A 59 3.40 -30.39 16.87
C ARG A 59 3.39 -29.77 15.47
N ILE A 60 4.31 -30.18 14.61
CA ILE A 60 4.36 -29.71 13.22
C ILE A 60 3.00 -29.96 12.53
N GLY A 61 2.51 -28.97 11.80
CA GLY A 61 1.21 -29.02 11.13
C GLY A 61 0.02 -28.63 12.02
N MET A 62 0.24 -28.38 13.32
CA MET A 62 -0.80 -27.88 14.22
C MET A 62 -1.27 -26.49 13.76
N GLN A 63 -2.58 -26.32 13.60
CA GLN A 63 -3.20 -25.02 13.30
C GLN A 63 -3.52 -24.31 14.61
N LEU A 64 -2.83 -23.21 14.87
CA LEU A 64 -3.05 -22.37 16.06
C LEU A 64 -3.93 -21.19 15.68
N ALA A 65 -4.98 -20.94 16.45
CA ALA A 65 -5.77 -19.73 16.38
C ALA A 65 -4.94 -18.53 16.84
N LEU A 66 -5.04 -17.44 16.09
CA LEU A 66 -4.34 -16.19 16.38
C LEU A 66 -5.31 -15.24 17.09
N PRO A 67 -5.03 -14.80 18.34
CA PRO A 67 -5.82 -13.78 18.99
C PRO A 67 -5.95 -12.52 18.11
N PRO A 68 -7.15 -11.90 18.05
CA PRO A 68 -7.34 -10.66 17.32
C PRO A 68 -6.53 -9.54 17.98
N MET A 69 -5.78 -8.80 17.17
CA MET A 69 -5.18 -7.54 17.59
C MET A 69 -6.01 -6.36 17.10
N GLU A 70 -5.92 -5.27 17.86
CA GLU A 70 -6.41 -3.97 17.43
C GLU A 70 -5.59 -3.41 16.26
N PHE A 71 -4.30 -3.79 16.17
CA PHE A 71 -3.38 -3.34 15.13
C PHE A 71 -2.39 -4.44 14.71
N TYR A 72 -2.27 -4.71 13.41
CA TYR A 72 -1.31 -5.67 12.83
C TYR A 72 -0.26 -4.93 11.98
N PRO A 73 0.92 -4.57 12.54
CA PRO A 73 1.90 -3.74 11.84
C PRO A 73 2.37 -4.34 10.51
N GLY A 74 2.72 -5.62 10.49
CA GLY A 74 3.11 -6.33 9.26
C GLY A 74 2.05 -6.31 8.16
N HIS A 75 0.76 -6.43 8.51
CA HIS A 75 -0.34 -6.33 7.55
C HIS A 75 -0.47 -4.91 7.00
N VAL A 76 -0.34 -3.88 7.85
CA VAL A 76 -0.37 -2.48 7.43
C VAL A 76 0.79 -2.16 6.47
N ARG A 77 2.00 -2.68 6.72
CA ARG A 77 3.11 -2.56 5.74
C ARG A 77 2.80 -3.25 4.42
N SER A 78 2.14 -4.41 4.46
CA SER A 78 1.72 -5.12 3.24
C SER A 78 0.75 -4.29 2.42
N VAL A 79 -0.30 -3.75 3.06
CA VAL A 79 -1.28 -2.84 2.44
C VAL A 79 -0.59 -1.62 1.84
N ALA A 80 0.31 -0.99 2.59
CA ALA A 80 1.09 0.14 2.11
C ALA A 80 1.91 -0.20 0.86
N GLY A 81 2.55 -1.37 0.84
CA GLY A 81 3.29 -1.88 -0.32
C GLY A 81 2.43 -2.01 -1.57
N VAL A 82 1.21 -2.55 -1.43
CA VAL A 82 0.27 -2.72 -2.55
C VAL A 82 -0.21 -1.37 -3.08
N LEU A 83 -0.58 -0.44 -2.19
CA LEU A 83 -1.02 0.91 -2.59
C LEU A 83 0.07 1.66 -3.37
N ASP A 84 1.33 1.54 -2.95
CA ASP A 84 2.45 2.17 -3.63
C ASP A 84 2.68 1.59 -5.05
N GLN A 85 2.60 0.26 -5.18
CA GLN A 85 2.68 -0.41 -6.48
C GLN A 85 1.53 -0.02 -7.41
N GLU A 86 0.31 0.10 -6.87
CA GLU A 86 -0.87 0.55 -7.59
C GLU A 86 -0.70 1.96 -8.15
N GLY A 87 -0.36 2.91 -7.27
CA GLY A 87 -0.13 4.31 -7.66
C GLY A 87 0.94 4.43 -8.74
N GLY A 88 2.08 3.76 -8.56
CA GLY A 88 3.17 3.75 -9.55
C GLY A 88 2.78 3.13 -10.89
N ALA A 89 2.02 2.03 -10.89
CA ALA A 89 1.56 1.36 -12.11
C ALA A 89 0.56 2.22 -12.89
N ILE A 90 -0.35 2.91 -12.19
CA ILE A 90 -1.31 3.85 -12.79
C ILE A 90 -0.54 5.02 -13.42
N GLY A 91 0.36 5.66 -12.67
CA GLY A 91 1.16 6.78 -13.16
C GLY A 91 1.97 6.41 -14.41
N THR A 92 2.64 5.26 -14.40
CA THR A 92 3.41 4.75 -15.56
C THR A 92 2.53 4.56 -16.78
N LYS A 93 1.37 3.92 -16.62
CA LYS A 93 0.48 3.63 -17.76
C LYS A 93 -0.12 4.87 -18.37
N LEU A 94 -0.45 5.85 -17.55
CA LEU A 94 -0.93 7.10 -18.12
C LEU A 94 0.20 7.84 -18.82
N ALA A 95 1.39 7.95 -18.21
CA ALA A 95 2.54 8.55 -18.89
C ALA A 95 2.81 7.90 -20.25
N ASP A 96 2.67 6.57 -20.35
CA ASP A 96 2.75 5.83 -21.62
C ASP A 96 1.63 6.19 -22.60
N ALA A 97 0.38 6.21 -22.14
CA ALA A 97 -0.77 6.58 -22.97
C ALA A 97 -0.60 8.00 -23.52
N MET A 98 -0.05 8.90 -22.71
CA MET A 98 0.13 10.30 -23.07
C MET A 98 1.30 10.51 -24.01
N ARG A 99 2.42 9.79 -23.84
CA ARG A 99 3.47 9.73 -24.86
C ARG A 99 2.94 9.25 -26.21
N ARG A 100 1.98 8.30 -26.22
CA ARG A 100 1.32 7.87 -27.46
C ARG A 100 0.42 8.97 -28.02
N LEU A 101 -0.33 9.68 -27.19
CA LEU A 101 -1.16 10.82 -27.61
C LEU A 101 -0.30 11.98 -28.16
N ASP A 102 0.83 12.30 -27.56
CA ASP A 102 1.78 13.30 -28.07
C ASP A 102 2.43 12.84 -29.37
N ALA A 103 2.73 11.55 -29.52
CA ALA A 103 3.22 11.00 -30.78
C ALA A 103 2.17 11.12 -31.92
N ILE A 104 0.88 11.20 -31.60
CA ILE A 104 -0.18 11.54 -32.58
C ILE A 104 -0.07 13.03 -33.00
N GLY A 105 0.66 13.88 -32.28
CA GLY A 105 0.85 15.31 -32.58
C GLY A 105 1.37 15.63 -33.99
N ASN A 106 1.92 14.65 -34.73
CA ASN A 106 2.27 14.81 -36.14
C ASN A 106 1.12 14.54 -37.13
N PHE A 107 -0.07 14.19 -36.64
CA PHE A 107 -1.24 13.84 -37.45
C PHE A 107 -1.94 15.07 -38.05
N TRP A 108 -1.95 16.20 -37.35
CA TRP A 108 -2.71 17.39 -37.73
C TRP A 108 -1.94 18.37 -38.64
N GLY A 109 -0.67 18.11 -38.92
CA GLY A 109 0.18 18.93 -39.79
C GLY A 109 0.67 20.23 -39.13
N GLY A 110 1.72 20.81 -39.72
CA GLY A 110 2.29 22.10 -39.28
C GLY A 110 1.61 23.33 -39.92
N ASP A 111 0.40 23.15 -40.46
CA ASP A 111 -0.37 24.25 -41.01
C ASP A 111 -1.01 25.11 -39.89
N ASP A 112 -1.64 26.21 -40.29
CA ASP A 112 -2.27 27.14 -39.34
C ASP A 112 -3.36 26.45 -38.51
N LEU A 113 -4.11 25.50 -39.09
CA LEU A 113 -5.19 24.79 -38.40
C LEU A 113 -4.64 23.82 -37.35
N GLY A 114 -3.65 23.01 -37.71
CA GLY A 114 -2.97 22.08 -36.80
C GLY A 114 -2.26 22.82 -35.67
N THR A 115 -1.61 23.95 -35.99
CA THR A 115 -0.97 24.81 -34.98
C THR A 115 -1.98 25.39 -33.99
N LYS A 116 -3.10 25.93 -34.49
CA LYS A 116 -4.18 26.47 -33.65
C LYS A 116 -4.87 25.40 -32.80
N PHE A 117 -5.06 24.19 -33.33
CA PHE A 117 -5.58 23.07 -32.54
C PHE A 117 -4.61 22.67 -31.42
N TYR A 118 -3.32 22.52 -31.73
CA TYR A 118 -2.32 22.06 -30.77
C TYR A 118 -2.02 23.11 -29.69
N LYS A 119 -1.75 24.37 -30.08
CA LYS A 119 -1.37 25.47 -29.18
C LYS A 119 -2.55 26.25 -28.61
N GLY A 120 -3.70 26.23 -29.29
CA GLY A 120 -4.86 27.05 -28.96
C GLY A 120 -4.95 28.30 -29.83
N ALA A 121 -6.12 28.94 -29.84
CA ALA A 121 -6.40 30.15 -30.60
C ALA A 121 -7.56 30.93 -29.96
N GLU A 122 -7.62 32.24 -30.21
CA GLU A 122 -8.77 33.10 -29.85
C GLU A 122 -9.17 33.02 -28.36
N GLY A 123 -8.19 32.85 -27.47
CA GLY A 123 -8.42 32.73 -26.03
C GLY A 123 -8.81 31.32 -25.54
N HIS A 124 -8.91 30.35 -26.44
CA HIS A 124 -9.15 28.95 -26.10
C HIS A 124 -7.84 28.17 -25.94
N SER A 125 -7.80 27.25 -24.97
CA SER A 125 -6.65 26.38 -24.75
C SER A 125 -6.53 25.35 -25.87
N GLY A 126 -5.31 25.11 -26.35
CA GLY A 126 -5.04 24.04 -27.29
C GLY A 126 -4.97 22.67 -26.63
N TYR A 127 -4.87 21.65 -27.47
CA TYR A 127 -4.69 20.26 -27.07
C TYR A 127 -3.55 20.07 -26.06
N GLU A 128 -2.40 20.73 -26.27
CA GLU A 128 -1.22 20.67 -25.39
C GLU A 128 -1.52 21.09 -23.95
N THR A 129 -2.36 22.13 -23.77
CA THR A 129 -2.76 22.57 -22.42
C THR A 129 -3.72 21.59 -21.77
N GLY A 130 -4.65 21.03 -22.55
CA GLY A 130 -5.61 20.05 -22.05
C GLY A 130 -4.95 18.76 -21.60
N THR A 131 -4.02 18.24 -22.41
CA THR A 131 -3.23 17.04 -22.06
C THR A 131 -2.26 17.33 -20.92
N GLY A 132 -1.61 18.50 -20.88
CA GLY A 132 -0.78 18.91 -19.74
C GLY A 132 -1.53 18.85 -18.41
N ARG A 133 -2.73 19.44 -18.33
CA ARG A 133 -3.55 19.36 -17.11
C ARG A 133 -3.96 17.94 -16.73
N ALA A 134 -4.24 17.09 -17.73
CA ALA A 134 -4.57 15.69 -17.48
C ALA A 134 -3.36 14.89 -16.93
N LEU A 135 -2.13 15.19 -17.39
CA LEU A 135 -0.90 14.63 -16.82
C LEU A 135 -0.74 15.05 -15.36
N ASP A 136 -0.83 16.35 -15.10
CA ASP A 136 -0.61 16.90 -13.76
C ASP A 136 -1.55 16.26 -12.75
N GLY A 137 -2.84 16.10 -13.09
CA GLY A 137 -3.83 15.47 -12.23
C GLY A 137 -3.52 14.00 -11.89
N VAL A 138 -2.89 13.26 -12.80
CA VAL A 138 -2.55 11.85 -12.55
C VAL A 138 -1.21 11.68 -11.86
N VAL A 139 -0.25 12.57 -12.11
CA VAL A 139 0.95 12.65 -11.28
C VAL A 139 0.53 12.94 -9.83
N ALA A 140 -0.34 13.92 -9.60
CA ALA A 140 -0.86 14.23 -8.28
C ALA A 140 -1.58 13.02 -7.63
N PHE A 141 -2.35 12.25 -8.41
CA PHE A 141 -2.99 11.03 -7.91
C PHE A 141 -1.99 9.92 -7.56
N ALA A 142 -0.96 9.71 -8.37
CA ALA A 142 0.10 8.75 -8.07
C ALA A 142 0.89 9.15 -6.83
N ASP A 143 1.22 10.43 -6.69
CA ASP A 143 1.89 10.99 -5.51
C ASP A 143 1.02 10.85 -4.26
N PHE A 144 -0.30 11.00 -4.39
CA PHE A 144 -1.23 10.75 -3.28
C PHE A 144 -1.12 9.32 -2.77
N TYR A 145 -1.19 8.30 -3.64
CA TYR A 145 -1.03 6.89 -3.24
C TYR A 145 0.32 6.62 -2.58
N HIS A 146 1.39 7.19 -3.15
CA HIS A 146 2.73 7.07 -2.58
C HIS A 146 2.82 7.65 -1.17
N ASN A 147 2.25 8.85 -0.95
CA ASN A 147 2.23 9.50 0.35
C ASN A 147 1.39 8.74 1.39
N VAL A 148 0.23 8.21 0.99
CA VAL A 148 -0.60 7.36 1.85
C VAL A 148 0.16 6.10 2.26
N ALA A 149 0.79 5.41 1.31
CA ALA A 149 1.63 4.26 1.60
C ALA A 149 2.79 4.61 2.54
N GLY A 150 3.44 5.76 2.35
CA GLY A 150 4.47 6.27 3.25
C GLY A 150 3.96 6.47 4.68
N GLY A 151 2.78 7.06 4.84
CA GLY A 151 2.15 7.24 6.15
C GLY A 151 1.79 5.93 6.84
N LEU A 152 1.28 4.94 6.09
CA LEU A 152 0.97 3.61 6.61
C LEU A 152 2.23 2.81 7.02
N ARG A 153 3.36 3.00 6.32
CA ARG A 153 4.63 2.39 6.79
C ARG A 153 5.12 3.05 8.07
N ALA A 154 5.07 4.39 8.13
CA ALA A 154 5.41 5.12 9.34
C ALA A 154 4.51 4.72 10.53
N MET A 155 3.22 4.47 10.28
CA MET A 155 2.28 3.90 11.25
C MET A 155 2.74 2.55 11.80
N ALA A 156 3.17 1.66 10.91
CA ALA A 156 3.58 0.31 11.28
C ALA A 156 4.97 0.24 11.95
N ASP A 157 5.80 1.26 11.77
CA ASP A 157 7.17 1.27 12.27
C ASP A 157 7.36 2.08 13.57
N ARG A 158 6.31 2.77 14.07
CA ARG A 158 6.39 3.65 15.26
C ARG A 158 5.44 3.18 16.36
N HIS A 159 5.99 2.98 17.57
CA HIS A 159 5.26 2.51 18.76
C HIS A 159 5.06 3.60 19.84
N ASP A 160 5.31 4.88 19.54
CA ASP A 160 5.16 6.00 20.49
C ASP A 160 4.10 7.01 20.01
N ASP A 161 3.17 7.35 20.90
CA ASP A 161 1.97 8.17 20.67
C ASP A 161 2.30 9.58 20.12
N PHE A 162 3.51 10.09 20.37
CA PHE A 162 3.91 11.45 20.01
C PHE A 162 4.25 11.65 18.52
N GLU A 163 4.52 10.58 17.77
CA GLU A 163 4.90 10.70 16.35
C GLU A 163 3.69 10.62 15.39
N TRP A 164 2.51 10.39 15.95
CA TRP A 164 1.28 10.16 15.20
C TRP A 164 0.70 11.41 14.54
N GLU A 165 0.69 12.53 15.25
CA GLU A 165 0.18 13.80 14.73
C GLU A 165 0.95 14.25 13.49
N ASN A 166 2.25 13.93 13.41
CA ASN A 166 3.08 14.32 12.29
C ASN A 166 2.73 13.51 11.02
N THR A 167 2.47 12.21 11.17
CA THR A 167 2.01 11.35 10.07
C THR A 167 0.63 11.77 9.58
N VAL A 168 -0.32 12.02 10.49
CA VAL A 168 -1.66 12.53 10.14
C VAL A 168 -1.55 13.88 9.42
N ARG A 169 -0.71 14.80 9.89
CA ARG A 169 -0.49 16.10 9.25
C ARG A 169 0.06 15.98 7.82
N VAL A 170 0.99 15.05 7.59
CA VAL A 170 1.52 14.78 6.23
C VAL A 170 0.43 14.24 5.32
N LEU A 171 -0.36 13.28 5.81
CA LEU A 171 -1.50 12.72 5.07
C LEU A 171 -2.56 13.77 4.75
N GLU A 172 -2.94 14.60 5.72
CA GLU A 172 -3.88 15.72 5.51
C GLU A 172 -3.37 16.73 4.49
N THR A 173 -2.06 17.01 4.48
CA THR A 173 -1.46 17.93 3.52
C THR A 173 -1.50 17.35 2.11
N ALA A 174 -1.18 16.06 1.97
CA ALA A 174 -1.27 15.35 0.68
C ALA A 174 -2.71 15.28 0.16
N LEU A 175 -3.67 15.00 1.04
CA LEU A 175 -5.11 15.00 0.73
C LEU A 175 -5.57 16.38 0.24
N LYS A 176 -5.24 17.46 0.96
CA LYS A 176 -5.60 18.84 0.58
C LYS A 176 -4.93 19.30 -0.72
N ALA A 177 -3.76 18.77 -1.05
CA ALA A 177 -3.07 19.07 -2.31
C ALA A 177 -3.76 18.42 -3.52
N ALA A 178 -4.40 17.26 -3.33
CA ALA A 178 -5.15 16.58 -4.39
C ALA A 178 -6.54 17.20 -4.67
N GLU A 179 -7.05 18.05 -3.77
CA GLU A 179 -8.35 18.73 -3.92
C GLU A 179 -8.29 20.04 -4.75
N LYS A 180 -7.09 20.50 -5.11
CA LYS A 180 -6.87 21.76 -5.85
C LYS A 180 -6.56 21.52 -7.33
#